data_AF-A0A1H9G584-F1
#
_entry.id   AF-A0A1H9G584-F1
#
_cell.length_a   1.000
_cell.length_b   1.000
_cell.length_c   1.000
_cell.angle_alpha   90.00
_cell.angle_beta   90.00
_cell.angle_gamma   90.00
#
_symmetry.space_group_name_H-M   'P 1'
#
loop_
_entity.id
_entity.type
_entity.pdbx_description
1 polymer ?
#
loop_
_entity_poly.entity_id
_entity_poly.type
_entity_poly.pdbx_seq_one_letter_code
_entity_poly.pdbx_strand_id
1 'polypeptide(L)'
;MAIDPDYYLIGFRRAEVFQLLRQHGLDLESRVAKQPSEPTVPERHIPDWAKACAGVRRFTLCEAAAAIAGIPPMGETGAIPDEVWPIFGPIQTGLKQAADDGYLLPTGMEMDGRGHGLEKSLAFDAQDLKQWAEAHGYWWPIPLPPALDPAIGATPAPVPSKATVPTMAPVPSPAPDVAPPTPDIDPADLPEELDAANMAFRAVFNGYGNPADTFRNRLIEYLNVNFPALGIPAIERIATVANPDKARGRPVKFKE
;
A
#
# COMPACT_ATOMS: atom_id res chain seq x y z
N MET A 1 -0.94 -21.59 -38.24
CA MET A 1 -1.97 -21.76 -37.20
C MET A 1 -1.42 -21.18 -35.92
N ALA A 2 -1.90 -20.01 -35.52
CA ALA A 2 -1.50 -19.36 -34.27
C ALA A 2 -2.20 -20.09 -33.11
N ILE A 3 -1.45 -20.40 -32.07
CA ILE A 3 -1.98 -21.00 -30.84
C ILE A 3 -2.39 -19.84 -29.94
N ASP A 4 -3.67 -19.80 -29.58
CA ASP A 4 -4.25 -18.81 -28.66
C ASP A 4 -3.62 -18.92 -27.26
N PRO A 5 -3.29 -17.80 -26.58
CA PRO A 5 -2.59 -17.82 -25.29
C PRO A 5 -3.52 -18.04 -24.07
N ASP A 6 -4.80 -18.35 -24.26
CA ASP A 6 -5.80 -18.47 -23.18
C ASP A 6 -5.72 -19.75 -22.32
N TYR A 7 -4.63 -20.52 -22.42
CA TYR A 7 -4.46 -21.77 -21.66
C TYR A 7 -4.32 -21.59 -20.14
N TYR A 8 -4.20 -20.36 -19.63
CA TYR A 8 -4.09 -20.09 -18.19
C TYR A 8 -5.43 -19.84 -17.48
N LEU A 9 -6.56 -19.73 -18.20
CA LEU A 9 -7.87 -19.39 -17.61
C LEU A 9 -8.84 -20.57 -17.48
N ILE A 10 -8.48 -21.76 -17.99
CA ILE A 10 -9.31 -22.98 -17.88
C ILE A 10 -8.72 -23.91 -16.82
N GLY A 11 -8.84 -23.50 -15.55
CA GLY A 11 -8.44 -24.34 -14.41
C GLY A 11 -9.51 -25.36 -14.07
N PHE A 12 -9.42 -26.58 -14.58
CA PHE A 12 -10.22 -27.69 -14.06
C PHE A 12 -9.83 -27.97 -12.61
N ARG A 13 -10.82 -28.13 -11.74
CA ARG A 13 -10.54 -28.54 -10.35
C ARG A 13 -9.91 -29.92 -10.38
N ARG A 14 -8.98 -30.17 -9.46
CA ARG A 14 -8.32 -31.48 -9.30
C ARG A 14 -9.31 -32.65 -9.40
N ALA A 15 -10.46 -32.54 -8.72
CA ALA A 15 -11.51 -33.56 -8.73
C ALA A 15 -12.13 -33.82 -10.13
N GLU A 16 -12.31 -32.78 -10.94
CA GLU A 16 -12.88 -32.89 -12.30
C GLU A 16 -11.91 -33.58 -13.25
N VAL A 17 -10.60 -33.30 -13.12
CA VAL A 17 -9.55 -33.97 -13.88
C VAL A 17 -9.50 -35.46 -13.53
N PHE A 18 -9.56 -35.81 -12.24
CA PHE A 18 -9.58 -37.22 -11.83
C PHE A 18 -10.85 -37.96 -12.29
N GLN A 19 -12.00 -37.29 -12.29
CA GLN A 19 -13.24 -37.86 -12.79
C GLN A 19 -13.19 -38.12 -14.30
N LEU A 20 -12.65 -37.17 -15.09
CA LEU A 20 -12.45 -37.32 -16.53
C LEU A 20 -11.53 -38.51 -16.83
N LEU A 21 -10.40 -38.62 -16.13
CA LEU A 21 -9.46 -39.72 -16.31
C LEU A 21 -10.09 -41.08 -16.00
N ARG A 22 -10.91 -41.16 -14.95
CA ARG A 22 -11.65 -42.37 -14.61
C ARG A 22 -12.66 -42.77 -15.69
N GLN A 23 -13.35 -41.81 -16.32
CA GLN A 23 -14.26 -42.08 -17.44
C GLN A 23 -13.55 -42.69 -18.66
N HIS A 24 -12.25 -42.42 -18.80
CA HIS A 24 -11.40 -43.00 -19.85
C HIS A 24 -10.64 -44.27 -19.40
N GLY A 25 -11.02 -44.87 -18.27
CA GLY A 25 -10.44 -46.13 -17.78
C GLY A 25 -9.05 -45.98 -17.15
N LEU A 26 -8.61 -44.75 -16.88
CA LEU A 26 -7.37 -44.45 -16.16
C LEU A 26 -7.68 -44.24 -14.69
N ASP A 27 -7.76 -45.33 -13.93
CA ASP A 27 -7.97 -45.28 -12.48
C ASP A 27 -6.63 -45.09 -11.74
N LEU A 28 -6.26 -43.83 -11.53
CA LEU A 28 -5.04 -43.45 -10.81
C LEU A 28 -5.14 -43.68 -9.29
N GLU A 29 -6.34 -43.97 -8.76
CA GLU A 29 -6.54 -44.26 -7.33
C GLU A 29 -6.15 -45.70 -6.94
N SER A 30 -6.12 -46.65 -7.88
CA SER A 30 -5.83 -48.08 -7.56
C SER A 30 -4.35 -48.46 -7.58
N ARG A 31 -3.43 -47.53 -7.93
CA ARG A 31 -1.99 -47.73 -7.71
C ARG A 31 -1.62 -47.48 -6.25
N VAL A 32 -2.09 -48.37 -5.38
CA VAL A 32 -1.50 -48.62 -4.06
C VAL A 32 -0.11 -49.23 -4.28
N ALA A 33 0.89 -48.39 -4.53
CA ALA A 33 2.28 -48.78 -4.57
C ALA A 33 3.07 -47.85 -3.66
N LYS A 34 3.21 -48.30 -2.41
CA LYS A 34 3.94 -47.67 -1.30
C LYS A 34 3.35 -46.33 -0.88
N GLN A 35 3.12 -46.20 0.41
CA GLN A 35 3.04 -44.90 1.08
C GLN A 35 4.20 -44.06 0.49
N PRO A 36 3.92 -43.01 -0.31
CA PRO A 36 4.98 -42.12 -0.73
C PRO A 36 5.58 -41.65 0.59
N SER A 37 6.88 -41.91 0.80
CA SER A 37 7.66 -41.12 1.74
C SER A 37 7.15 -39.69 1.61
N GLU A 38 6.70 -39.10 2.73
CA GLU A 38 6.07 -37.77 2.79
C GLU A 38 6.60 -36.94 1.65
N PRO A 39 5.75 -36.42 0.74
CA PRO A 39 6.21 -35.76 -0.47
C PRO A 39 7.30 -34.81 -0.02
N THR A 40 8.55 -35.15 -0.35
CA THR A 40 9.71 -34.36 0.06
C THR A 40 9.42 -33.04 -0.59
N VAL A 41 8.96 -32.07 0.21
CA VAL A 41 8.54 -30.77 -0.28
C VAL A 41 9.78 -30.30 -1.04
N PRO A 42 9.72 -30.22 -2.39
CA PRO A 42 10.91 -29.97 -3.17
C PRO A 42 11.49 -28.69 -2.60
N GLU A 43 12.74 -28.80 -2.14
CA GLU A 43 13.41 -27.74 -1.40
C GLU A 43 13.30 -26.48 -2.27
N ARG A 44 12.52 -25.51 -1.79
CA ARG A 44 12.13 -24.36 -2.63
C ARG A 44 13.40 -23.57 -2.92
N HIS A 45 13.87 -23.64 -4.16
CA HIS A 45 15.09 -22.97 -4.59
C HIS A 45 14.92 -21.45 -4.43
N ILE A 46 15.67 -20.86 -3.49
CA ILE A 46 15.67 -19.41 -3.26
C ILE A 46 16.44 -18.72 -4.40
N PRO A 47 15.81 -17.82 -5.18
CA PRO A 47 16.48 -17.09 -6.25
C PRO A 47 17.63 -16.23 -5.72
N ASP A 48 18.68 -16.02 -6.52
CA ASP A 48 19.86 -15.27 -6.09
C ASP A 48 19.55 -13.81 -5.76
N TRP A 49 18.59 -13.20 -6.45
CA TRP A 49 18.13 -11.84 -6.13
C TRP A 49 17.48 -11.78 -4.73
N ALA A 50 16.78 -12.83 -4.31
CA ALA A 50 16.13 -12.87 -2.99
C ALA A 50 17.17 -13.05 -1.87
N LYS A 51 18.26 -13.77 -2.15
CA LYS A 51 19.42 -13.86 -1.24
C LYS A 51 20.08 -12.49 -1.05
N ALA A 52 20.13 -11.65 -2.08
CA ALA A 52 20.66 -10.29 -1.96
C ALA A 52 19.81 -9.38 -1.06
N CYS A 53 18.54 -9.70 -0.85
CA CYS A 53 17.64 -9.03 0.10
C CYS A 53 17.70 -9.61 1.52
N ALA A 54 18.57 -10.60 1.78
CA ALA A 54 18.69 -11.19 3.11
C ALA A 54 19.10 -10.12 4.15
N GLY A 55 18.37 -10.08 5.26
CA GLY A 55 18.60 -9.10 6.33
C GLY A 55 17.79 -7.81 6.21
N VAL A 56 17.13 -7.57 5.07
CA VAL A 56 16.19 -6.45 4.92
C VAL A 56 14.97 -6.71 5.81
N ARG A 57 14.66 -5.74 6.68
CA ARG A 57 13.55 -5.83 7.65
C ARG A 57 12.26 -5.20 7.15
N ARG A 58 12.38 -4.20 6.28
CA ARG A 58 11.26 -3.38 5.84
C ARG A 58 11.21 -3.36 4.32
N PHE A 59 10.00 -3.44 3.79
CA PHE A 59 9.74 -3.39 2.36
C PHE A 59 8.62 -2.39 2.10
N THR A 60 8.78 -1.57 1.07
CA THR A 60 7.66 -0.76 0.57
C THR A 60 6.57 -1.66 -0.01
N LEU A 61 5.36 -1.12 -0.18
CA LEU A 61 4.24 -1.85 -0.79
C LEU A 61 4.61 -2.46 -2.15
N CYS A 62 5.34 -1.71 -2.98
CA CYS A 62 5.77 -2.16 -4.31
C CYS A 62 6.81 -3.28 -4.21
N GLU A 63 7.81 -3.13 -3.33
CA GLU A 63 8.85 -4.14 -3.12
C GLU A 63 8.27 -5.44 -2.55
N ALA A 64 7.33 -5.34 -1.62
CA ALA A 64 6.63 -6.47 -1.04
C ALA A 64 5.84 -7.23 -2.12
N ALA A 65 5.07 -6.51 -2.95
CA ALA A 65 4.32 -7.12 -4.04
C ALA A 65 5.24 -7.80 -5.08
N ALA A 66 6.36 -7.17 -5.43
CA ALA A 66 7.35 -7.74 -6.34
C ALA A 66 7.98 -9.01 -5.76
N ALA A 67 8.35 -8.99 -4.48
CA ALA A 67 8.93 -10.15 -3.80
C ALA A 67 7.98 -11.35 -3.78
N ILE A 68 6.70 -11.13 -3.48
CA ILE A 68 5.65 -12.16 -3.47
C ILE A 68 5.35 -12.68 -4.87
N ALA A 69 5.40 -11.80 -5.88
CA ALA A 69 5.26 -12.17 -7.29
C ALA A 69 6.50 -12.91 -7.86
N GLY A 70 7.59 -13.04 -7.08
CA GLY A 70 8.83 -13.65 -7.53
C GLY A 70 9.62 -12.80 -8.53
N ILE A 71 9.34 -11.49 -8.57
CA ILE A 71 9.96 -10.54 -9.48
C ILE A 71 11.21 -9.96 -8.78
N PRO A 72 12.39 -9.99 -9.43
CA PRO A 72 13.58 -9.38 -8.87
C PRO A 72 13.36 -7.88 -8.62
N PRO A 73 13.97 -7.30 -7.57
CA PRO A 73 13.91 -5.87 -7.35
C PRO A 73 14.44 -5.15 -8.60
N MET A 74 13.64 -4.26 -9.17
CA MET A 74 14.02 -3.48 -10.34
C MET A 74 15.31 -2.72 -10.04
N GLY A 75 16.24 -2.74 -10.99
CA GLY A 75 17.37 -1.82 -11.01
C GLY A 75 16.92 -0.37 -11.26
N GLU A 76 17.86 0.47 -11.70
CA GLU A 76 17.65 1.92 -11.88
C GLU A 76 16.50 2.30 -12.82
N THR A 77 16.02 1.39 -13.68
CA THR A 77 14.92 1.64 -14.60
C THR A 77 13.54 1.68 -13.95
N GLY A 78 13.36 1.10 -12.75
CA GLY A 78 12.16 1.24 -11.89
C GLY A 78 10.81 0.77 -12.47
N ALA A 79 10.73 0.37 -13.73
CA ALA A 79 9.47 0.02 -14.37
C ALA A 79 9.17 -1.48 -14.30
N ILE A 80 7.97 -1.84 -13.87
CA ILE A 80 7.43 -3.20 -13.92
C ILE A 80 7.01 -3.53 -15.35
N PRO A 81 7.58 -4.58 -15.99
CA PRO A 81 7.15 -4.99 -17.32
C PRO A 81 5.65 -5.26 -17.36
N ASP A 82 4.99 -4.85 -18.43
CA ASP A 82 3.53 -5.02 -18.58
C ASP A 82 3.12 -6.51 -18.50
N GLU A 83 3.99 -7.43 -18.94
CA GLU A 83 3.73 -8.88 -18.88
C GLU A 83 3.58 -9.45 -17.46
N VAL A 84 4.18 -8.82 -16.44
CA VAL A 84 4.08 -9.29 -15.06
C VAL A 84 2.99 -8.57 -14.26
N TRP A 85 2.40 -7.51 -14.82
CA TRP A 85 1.34 -6.73 -14.19
C TRP A 85 0.10 -7.55 -13.78
N PRO A 86 -0.37 -8.55 -14.56
CA PRO A 86 -1.50 -9.39 -14.16
C PRO A 86 -1.28 -10.20 -12.87
N ILE A 87 -0.02 -10.47 -12.50
CA ILE A 87 0.34 -11.16 -11.26
C ILE A 87 0.60 -10.13 -10.15
N PHE A 88 1.38 -9.09 -10.47
CA PHE A 88 1.79 -8.06 -9.53
C PHE A 88 0.62 -7.21 -9.01
N GLY A 89 -0.26 -6.73 -9.89
CA GLY A 89 -1.33 -5.79 -9.57
C GLY A 89 -2.32 -6.30 -8.51
N PRO A 90 -2.82 -7.55 -8.63
CA PRO A 90 -3.67 -8.14 -7.60
C PRO A 90 -2.98 -8.28 -6.24
N ILE A 91 -1.70 -8.64 -6.20
CA ILE A 91 -0.93 -8.77 -4.95
C ILE A 91 -0.77 -7.39 -4.29
N GLN A 92 -0.36 -6.38 -5.07
CA GLN A 92 -0.20 -5.02 -4.56
C GLN A 92 -1.53 -4.47 -3.99
N THR A 93 -2.63 -4.72 -4.70
CA THR A 93 -3.97 -4.33 -4.27
C THR A 93 -4.38 -5.07 -2.99
N GLY A 94 -4.10 -6.38 -2.90
CA GLY A 94 -4.38 -7.20 -1.72
C GLY A 94 -3.61 -6.77 -0.49
N LEU A 95 -2.31 -6.46 -0.63
CA LEU A 95 -1.48 -5.92 0.44
C LEU A 95 -2.00 -4.56 0.93
N LYS A 96 -2.36 -3.66 0.00
CA LYS A 96 -2.94 -2.37 0.34
C LYS A 96 -4.26 -2.53 1.10
N GLN A 97 -5.16 -3.38 0.60
CA GLN A 97 -6.45 -3.65 1.25
C GLN A 97 -6.25 -4.25 2.65
N ALA A 98 -5.32 -5.19 2.81
CA ALA A 98 -4.99 -5.76 4.12
C ALA A 98 -4.43 -4.72 5.10
N ALA A 99 -3.72 -3.71 4.60
CA ALA A 99 -3.27 -2.58 5.41
C ALA A 99 -4.45 -1.66 5.80
N ASP A 100 -5.32 -1.33 4.85
CA ASP A 100 -6.50 -0.50 5.08
C ASP A 100 -7.49 -1.17 6.08
N ASP A 101 -7.60 -2.50 6.05
CA ASP A 101 -8.43 -3.30 6.95
C ASP A 101 -7.76 -3.59 8.31
N GLY A 102 -6.50 -3.20 8.50
CA GLY A 102 -5.75 -3.40 9.74
C GLY A 102 -5.20 -4.81 9.98
N TYR A 103 -5.22 -5.68 8.95
CA TYR A 103 -4.58 -7.01 9.01
C TYR A 103 -3.07 -6.95 8.82
N LEU A 104 -2.57 -5.92 8.12
CA LEU A 104 -1.15 -5.61 8.00
C LEU A 104 -0.89 -4.24 8.60
N LEU A 105 0.00 -4.15 9.59
CA LEU A 105 0.32 -2.88 10.23
C LEU A 105 1.51 -2.23 9.51
N PRO A 106 1.31 -1.10 8.80
CA PRO A 106 2.43 -0.39 8.21
C PRO A 106 3.33 0.15 9.34
N THR A 107 4.61 -0.10 9.20
CA THR A 107 5.66 0.35 10.13
C THR A 107 6.03 1.83 9.90
N GLY A 108 5.52 2.44 8.84
CA GLY A 108 5.79 3.84 8.46
C GLY A 108 5.62 4.09 6.97
N MET A 109 6.08 5.27 6.55
CA MET A 109 6.14 5.68 5.16
C MET A 109 7.60 5.76 4.71
N GLU A 110 7.96 5.10 3.63
CA GLU A 110 9.28 5.16 3.01
C GLU A 110 9.16 5.68 1.58
N MET A 111 10.20 6.35 1.09
CA MET A 111 10.24 6.75 -0.31
C MET A 111 10.38 5.50 -1.16
N ASP A 112 9.48 5.32 -2.11
CA ASP A 112 9.61 4.25 -3.07
C ASP A 112 10.73 4.62 -4.05
N GLY A 113 11.96 4.17 -3.75
CA GLY A 113 13.11 4.42 -4.60
C GLY A 113 13.04 3.70 -5.94
N ARG A 114 12.00 2.89 -6.18
CA ARG A 114 11.89 1.97 -7.30
C ARG A 114 10.59 2.10 -8.11
N GLY A 115 9.68 3.01 -7.75
CA GLY A 115 8.44 3.29 -8.50
C GLY A 115 8.56 4.44 -9.50
N HIS A 116 7.51 4.67 -10.30
CA HIS A 116 7.37 5.78 -11.26
C HIS A 116 7.29 7.20 -10.61
N GLY A 117 7.89 7.40 -9.44
CA GLY A 117 7.96 8.67 -8.73
C GLY A 117 8.50 8.53 -7.32
N LEU A 118 9.05 9.62 -6.78
CA LEU A 118 9.43 9.80 -5.37
C LEU A 118 8.19 9.91 -4.46
N GLU A 119 7.24 8.98 -4.62
CA GLU A 119 6.04 8.94 -3.81
C GLU A 119 6.33 8.14 -2.54
N LYS A 120 5.83 8.67 -1.42
CA LYS A 120 5.89 7.97 -0.15
C LYS A 120 4.93 6.79 -0.21
N SER A 121 5.45 5.60 0.06
CA SER A 121 4.70 4.35 0.07
C SER A 121 4.69 3.74 1.47
N LEU A 122 3.67 2.94 1.78
CA LEU A 122 3.58 2.21 3.03
C LEU A 122 4.74 1.21 3.11
N ALA A 123 5.41 1.15 4.26
CA ALA A 123 6.45 0.18 4.55
C ALA A 123 5.94 -0.86 5.55
N PHE A 124 6.28 -2.13 5.34
CA PHE A 124 5.82 -3.26 6.14
C PHE A 124 7.00 -4.08 6.66
N ASP A 125 6.84 -4.75 7.81
CA ASP A 125 7.84 -5.66 8.33
C ASP A 125 7.87 -6.97 7.52
N ALA A 126 9.07 -7.50 7.29
CA ALA A 126 9.30 -8.73 6.53
C ALA A 126 8.57 -9.94 7.15
N GLN A 127 8.47 -10.01 8.48
CA GLN A 127 7.80 -11.09 9.20
C GLN A 127 6.30 -11.07 8.93
N ASP A 128 5.68 -9.89 8.97
CA ASP A 128 4.25 -9.70 8.73
C ASP A 128 3.89 -10.00 7.27
N LEU A 129 4.72 -9.54 6.34
CA LEU A 129 4.56 -9.83 4.91
C LEU A 129 4.66 -11.33 4.62
N LYS A 130 5.60 -12.04 5.26
CA LYS A 130 5.73 -13.49 5.13
C LYS A 130 4.46 -14.19 5.63
N GLN A 131 3.96 -13.83 6.82
CA GLN A 131 2.75 -14.44 7.38
C GLN A 131 1.53 -14.18 6.48
N TRP A 132 1.39 -12.96 5.98
CA TRP A 132 0.33 -12.61 5.05
C TRP A 132 0.43 -13.43 3.76
N ALA A 133 1.62 -13.55 3.17
CA ALA A 133 1.85 -14.33 1.96
C ALA A 133 1.47 -15.81 2.16
N GLU A 134 1.93 -16.42 3.26
CA GLU A 134 1.62 -17.81 3.59
C GLU A 134 0.11 -18.03 3.80
N ALA A 135 -0.57 -17.12 4.49
CA ALA A 135 -2.02 -17.18 4.73
C ALA A 135 -2.84 -17.11 3.43
N HIS A 136 -2.32 -16.46 2.40
CA HIS A 136 -2.97 -16.32 1.09
C HIS A 136 -2.46 -17.33 0.04
N GLY A 137 -1.64 -18.30 0.45
CA GLY A 137 -1.11 -19.34 -0.43
C GLY A 137 0.00 -18.86 -1.37
N TYR A 138 0.56 -17.68 -1.13
CA TYR A 138 1.74 -17.20 -1.82
C TYR A 138 3.03 -17.71 -1.16
N TRP A 139 4.13 -17.59 -1.89
CA TRP A 139 5.45 -17.92 -1.38
C TRP A 139 6.24 -16.64 -1.13
N TRP A 140 6.84 -16.55 0.06
CA TRP A 140 7.81 -15.51 0.40
C TRP A 140 9.24 -16.03 0.20
N PRO A 141 10.00 -15.53 -0.80
CA PRO A 141 11.31 -16.08 -1.13
C PRO A 141 12.45 -15.48 -0.30
N ILE A 142 12.24 -14.36 0.39
CA ILE A 142 13.32 -13.61 1.05
C ILE A 142 13.60 -14.20 2.44
N PRO A 143 14.85 -14.60 2.75
CA PRO A 143 15.21 -15.06 4.08
C PRO A 143 14.95 -13.96 5.12
N LEU A 144 14.22 -14.32 6.17
CA LEU A 144 13.99 -13.41 7.27
C LEU A 144 15.31 -13.05 7.97
N PRO A 145 15.50 -11.79 8.41
CA PRO A 145 16.62 -11.44 9.27
C PRO A 145 16.59 -12.33 10.53
N PRO A 146 17.75 -12.67 11.12
CA PRO A 146 17.77 -13.31 12.41
C PRO A 146 16.95 -12.48 13.38
N ALA A 147 16.09 -13.15 14.15
CA ALA A 147 15.35 -12.51 15.23
C ALA A 147 16.38 -11.73 16.05
N LEU A 148 16.13 -10.43 16.27
CA LEU A 148 16.96 -9.72 17.24
C LEU A 148 16.81 -10.50 18.53
N ASP A 149 17.93 -10.93 19.11
CA ASP A 149 17.92 -11.41 20.48
C ASP A 149 17.16 -10.35 21.30
N PRO A 150 16.23 -10.76 22.18
CA PRO A 150 15.56 -9.85 23.09
C PRO A 150 16.58 -9.33 24.11
N ALA A 151 17.50 -8.48 23.64
CA ALA A 151 18.56 -7.91 24.41
C ALA A 151 18.08 -6.60 25.05
N ILE A 152 17.68 -6.72 26.32
CA ILE A 152 17.96 -5.75 27.38
C ILE A 152 17.43 -4.34 27.08
N GLY A 153 16.11 -4.14 27.24
CA GLY A 153 15.56 -2.78 27.10
C GLY A 153 14.08 -2.60 27.39
N ALA A 154 13.40 -3.58 28.00
CA ALA A 154 12.06 -3.36 28.55
C ALA A 154 12.13 -3.49 30.07
N THR A 155 12.63 -2.44 30.72
CA THR A 155 12.23 -2.20 32.11
C THR A 155 10.70 -2.06 32.08
N PRO A 156 9.94 -2.91 32.80
CA PRO A 156 8.50 -2.77 32.85
C PRO A 156 8.18 -1.40 33.42
N ALA A 157 7.54 -0.55 32.62
CA ALA A 157 7.05 0.74 33.07
C ALA A 157 6.08 0.49 34.24
N PRO A 158 6.28 1.13 35.41
CA PRO A 158 5.34 1.02 36.50
C PRO A 158 4.01 1.65 36.08
N VAL A 159 2.94 0.91 36.35
CA VAL A 159 1.54 1.32 36.20
C VAL A 159 1.34 2.71 36.84
N PRO A 160 0.80 3.72 36.13
CA PRO A 160 0.49 5.00 36.77
C PRO A 160 -0.72 4.82 37.69
N SER A 161 -0.42 4.80 38.99
CA SER A 161 -1.39 4.95 40.06
C SER A 161 -2.02 6.34 40.04
N LYS A 162 -3.32 6.32 40.32
CA LYS A 162 -4.26 7.42 40.40
C LYS A 162 -3.87 8.45 41.48
N ALA A 163 -4.19 9.71 41.18
CA ALA A 163 -4.50 10.84 42.07
C ALA A 163 -3.37 11.78 42.54
N THR A 164 -3.56 13.07 42.23
CA THR A 164 -3.75 14.20 43.19
C THR A 164 -3.11 15.49 42.64
N VAL A 165 -3.97 16.47 42.36
CA VAL A 165 -3.63 17.86 42.03
C VAL A 165 -3.06 18.57 43.26
N PRO A 166 -2.07 19.47 43.10
CA PRO A 166 -2.14 20.71 43.86
C PRO A 166 -1.85 21.97 43.02
N THR A 167 -2.82 22.87 43.08
CA THR A 167 -2.77 24.33 43.30
C THR A 167 -1.55 25.15 42.82
N MET A 168 -1.87 26.14 41.99
CA MET A 168 -1.04 27.24 41.47
C MET A 168 -0.28 28.08 42.51
N ALA A 169 0.88 28.62 42.08
CA ALA A 169 1.28 29.99 42.38
C ALA A 169 1.92 30.62 41.11
N PRO A 170 1.69 31.92 40.82
CA PRO A 170 2.15 32.57 39.59
C PRO A 170 3.50 33.27 39.76
N VAL A 171 4.33 33.27 38.72
CA VAL A 171 5.52 34.14 38.59
C VAL A 171 5.51 34.79 37.19
N PRO A 172 5.75 36.12 37.06
CA PRO A 172 5.64 36.83 35.79
C PRO A 172 6.98 37.07 35.06
N SER A 173 6.90 37.01 33.72
CA SER A 173 7.68 37.72 32.65
C SER A 173 9.20 37.51 32.50
N PRO A 174 9.82 37.83 31.33
CA PRO A 174 9.27 38.21 30.01
C PRO A 174 9.77 37.34 28.81
N ALA A 175 9.15 37.55 27.65
CA ALA A 175 9.41 36.89 26.36
C ALA A 175 10.82 37.17 25.76
N PRO A 176 11.29 36.38 24.76
CA PRO A 176 10.89 36.65 23.37
C PRO A 176 10.66 35.41 22.47
N ASP A 177 10.02 35.69 21.33
CA ASP A 177 9.85 34.87 20.11
C ASP A 177 8.93 33.63 20.16
N VAL A 178 7.63 33.94 20.19
CA VAL A 178 6.55 33.05 19.80
C VAL A 178 6.57 32.89 18.27
N ALA A 179 7.03 31.74 17.79
CA ALA A 179 6.57 31.21 16.51
C ALA A 179 5.04 31.04 16.58
N PRO A 180 4.27 31.43 15.56
CA PRO A 180 2.82 31.32 15.63
C PRO A 180 2.43 29.86 15.90
N PRO A 181 1.55 29.59 16.89
CA PRO A 181 1.08 28.23 17.12
C PRO A 181 0.36 27.77 15.85
N THR A 182 0.80 26.63 15.30
CA THR A 182 -0.05 25.84 14.42
C THR A 182 -1.34 25.58 15.18
N PRO A 183 -2.51 26.03 14.70
CA PRO A 183 -3.75 25.78 15.39
C PRO A 183 -3.93 24.26 15.50
N ASP A 184 -4.08 23.80 16.74
CA ASP A 184 -4.52 22.45 17.07
C ASP A 184 -6.00 22.40 16.69
N ILE A 185 -6.26 22.08 15.41
CA ILE A 185 -7.62 22.03 14.85
C ILE A 185 -8.23 20.71 15.29
N ASP A 186 -9.21 20.79 16.19
CA ASP A 186 -10.04 19.66 16.58
C ASP A 186 -10.74 19.11 15.31
N PRO A 187 -10.63 17.80 14.99
CA PRO A 187 -11.29 17.22 13.82
C PRO A 187 -12.83 17.35 13.84
N ALA A 188 -13.45 17.65 14.99
CA ALA A 188 -14.87 17.96 15.10
C ALA A 188 -15.23 19.40 14.63
N ASP A 189 -14.24 20.29 14.55
CA ASP A 189 -14.35 21.67 14.04
C ASP A 189 -14.00 21.78 12.55
N LEU A 190 -13.73 20.67 11.85
CA LEU A 190 -13.42 20.73 10.42
C LEU A 190 -14.68 21.18 9.65
N PRO A 191 -14.66 22.40 9.08
CA PRO A 191 -15.86 23.04 8.54
C PRO A 191 -16.35 22.27 7.32
N GLU A 192 -17.66 22.36 7.04
CA GLU A 192 -18.35 21.83 5.84
C GLU A 192 -17.55 21.98 4.53
N GLU A 193 -16.72 23.01 4.44
CA GLU A 193 -15.75 23.25 3.37
C GLU A 193 -14.75 22.10 3.14
N LEU A 194 -14.27 21.42 4.17
CA LEU A 194 -13.28 20.35 4.06
C LEU A 194 -13.88 19.04 3.54
N ASP A 195 -15.10 18.71 3.98
CA ASP A 195 -15.81 17.54 3.47
C ASP A 195 -16.19 17.75 1.99
N ALA A 196 -16.71 18.93 1.67
CA ALA A 196 -16.96 19.33 0.29
C ALA A 196 -15.69 19.28 -0.57
N ALA A 197 -14.53 19.70 -0.03
CA ALA A 197 -13.24 19.61 -0.70
C ALA A 197 -12.83 18.17 -1.01
N ASN A 198 -12.94 17.26 -0.03
CA ASN A 198 -12.60 15.85 -0.20
C ASN A 198 -13.52 15.16 -1.22
N MET A 199 -14.83 15.42 -1.16
CA MET A 199 -15.79 14.87 -2.13
C MET A 199 -15.52 15.40 -3.55
N ALA A 200 -15.31 16.71 -3.70
CA ALA A 200 -15.01 17.32 -4.99
C ALA A 200 -13.71 16.79 -5.60
N PHE A 201 -12.65 16.65 -4.79
CA PHE A 201 -11.38 16.09 -5.24
C PHE A 201 -11.55 14.67 -5.79
N ARG A 202 -12.18 13.77 -5.02
CA ARG A 202 -12.41 12.39 -5.44
C ARG A 202 -13.27 12.31 -6.70
N ALA A 203 -14.33 13.10 -6.79
CA ALA A 203 -15.20 13.11 -7.96
C ALA A 203 -14.44 13.52 -9.24
N VAL A 204 -13.71 14.64 -9.19
CA VAL A 204 -12.95 15.15 -10.35
C VAL A 204 -11.78 14.24 -10.72
N PHE A 205 -11.11 13.65 -9.72
CA PHE A 205 -10.04 12.68 -9.93
C PHE A 205 -10.55 11.41 -10.64
N ASN A 206 -11.76 10.96 -10.31
CA ASN A 206 -12.42 9.83 -10.97
C ASN A 206 -13.05 10.19 -12.34
N GLY A 207 -12.75 11.37 -12.88
CA GLY A 207 -13.18 11.76 -14.22
C GLY A 207 -14.49 12.54 -14.30
N TYR A 208 -15.01 13.07 -13.19
CA TYR A 208 -16.15 13.99 -13.23
C TYR A 208 -15.78 15.29 -13.97
N GLY A 209 -16.75 15.82 -14.74
CA GLY A 209 -16.62 17.05 -15.52
C GLY A 209 -15.99 16.82 -16.90
N ASN A 210 -15.88 17.89 -17.68
CA ASN A 210 -15.33 17.83 -19.02
C ASN A 210 -13.79 17.65 -18.99
N PRO A 211 -13.21 16.57 -19.56
CA PRO A 211 -11.77 16.34 -19.51
C PRO A 211 -10.95 17.37 -20.28
N ALA A 212 -11.55 18.17 -21.16
CA ALA A 212 -10.89 19.29 -21.83
C ALA A 212 -10.62 20.48 -20.88
N ASP A 213 -11.30 20.54 -19.72
CA ASP A 213 -11.14 21.60 -18.74
C ASP A 213 -10.06 21.29 -17.69
N THR A 214 -9.45 22.36 -17.18
CA THR A 214 -8.43 22.24 -16.11
C THR A 214 -9.02 21.59 -14.86
N PHE A 215 -8.18 20.87 -14.09
CA PHE A 215 -8.62 20.21 -12.86
C PHE A 215 -9.29 21.19 -11.88
N ARG A 216 -8.74 22.42 -11.79
CA ARG A 216 -9.32 23.52 -11.02
C ARG A 216 -10.74 23.89 -11.48
N ASN A 217 -10.96 24.03 -12.79
CA ASN A 217 -12.28 24.42 -13.30
C ASN A 217 -13.32 23.32 -13.04
N ARG A 218 -12.93 22.05 -13.19
CA ARG A 218 -13.79 20.90 -12.86
C ARG A 218 -14.15 20.84 -11.37
N LEU A 219 -13.21 21.18 -10.48
CA LEU A 219 -13.50 21.31 -9.04
C LEU A 219 -14.52 22.41 -8.76
N ILE A 220 -14.34 23.59 -9.37
CA ILE A 220 -15.26 24.72 -9.21
C ILE A 220 -16.67 24.35 -9.71
N GLU A 221 -16.76 23.69 -10.86
CA GLU A 221 -18.03 23.23 -11.41
C GLU A 221 -18.74 22.25 -10.47
N TYR A 222 -18.03 21.21 -9.99
CA TYR A 222 -18.58 20.24 -9.06
C TYR A 222 -19.08 20.88 -7.75
N LEU A 223 -18.31 21.80 -7.18
CA LEU A 223 -18.67 22.49 -5.93
C LEU A 223 -19.90 23.38 -6.09
N ASN A 224 -20.02 24.12 -7.20
CA ASN A 224 -21.19 24.95 -7.45
C ASN A 224 -22.48 24.12 -7.62
N VAL A 225 -22.38 22.93 -8.21
CA VAL A 225 -23.53 22.05 -8.46
C VAL A 225 -23.96 21.32 -7.18
N ASN A 226 -23.02 20.79 -6.41
CA ASN A 226 -23.31 19.89 -5.29
C ASN A 226 -23.34 20.59 -3.92
N PHE A 227 -22.68 21.75 -3.80
CA PHE A 227 -22.57 22.51 -2.55
C PHE A 227 -22.91 23.99 -2.76
N PRO A 228 -24.15 24.32 -3.19
CA PRO A 228 -24.55 25.70 -3.51
C PRO A 228 -24.59 26.63 -2.29
N ALA A 229 -24.60 26.06 -1.08
CA ALA A 229 -24.50 26.82 0.18
C ALA A 229 -23.09 27.39 0.43
N LEU A 230 -22.07 26.87 -0.27
CA LEU A 230 -20.72 27.40 -0.16
C LEU A 230 -20.62 28.75 -0.87
N GLY A 231 -20.09 29.75 -0.16
CA GLY A 231 -19.78 31.04 -0.76
C GLY A 231 -18.68 30.93 -1.82
N ILE A 232 -18.72 31.81 -2.83
CA ILE A 232 -17.69 31.92 -3.87
C ILE A 232 -16.25 31.94 -3.29
N PRO A 233 -15.96 32.67 -2.20
CA PRO A 233 -14.61 32.67 -1.62
C PRO A 233 -14.16 31.29 -1.10
N ALA A 234 -15.08 30.46 -0.60
CA ALA A 234 -14.77 29.12 -0.11
C ALA A 234 -14.45 28.18 -1.29
N ILE A 235 -15.27 28.23 -2.34
CA ILE A 235 -15.06 27.46 -3.57
C ILE A 235 -13.70 27.77 -4.19
N GLU A 236 -13.29 29.04 -4.24
CA GLU A 236 -11.98 29.43 -4.77
C GLU A 236 -10.80 28.94 -3.91
N ARG A 237 -10.93 28.96 -2.58
CA ARG A 237 -9.92 28.41 -1.66
C ARG A 237 -9.76 26.91 -1.87
N ILE A 238 -10.86 26.17 -1.85
CA ILE A 238 -10.89 24.71 -2.05
C ILE A 238 -10.26 24.36 -3.40
N ALA A 239 -10.71 24.99 -4.48
CA ALA A 239 -10.20 24.73 -5.82
C ALA A 239 -8.72 25.12 -5.99
N THR A 240 -8.18 25.98 -5.13
CA THR A 240 -6.76 26.34 -5.14
C THR A 240 -5.91 25.34 -4.37
N VAL A 241 -6.37 24.90 -3.19
CA VAL A 241 -5.65 23.95 -2.32
C VAL A 241 -5.69 22.53 -2.88
N ALA A 242 -6.85 22.10 -3.39
CA ALA A 242 -7.07 20.75 -3.91
C ALA A 242 -6.57 20.56 -5.36
N ASN A 243 -5.94 21.56 -5.97
CA ASN A 243 -5.42 21.45 -7.33
C ASN A 243 -4.00 20.84 -7.36
N PRO A 244 -3.83 19.59 -7.84
CA PRO A 244 -2.52 18.93 -7.88
C PRO A 244 -1.53 19.62 -8.83
N ASP A 245 -2.01 20.37 -9.82
CA ASP A 245 -1.16 21.06 -10.80
C ASP A 245 -0.31 22.18 -10.18
N LYS A 246 -0.67 22.69 -8.99
CA LYS A 246 0.13 23.70 -8.28
C LYS A 246 1.22 23.09 -7.39
N ALA A 247 1.11 21.82 -7.01
CA ALA A 247 2.11 21.13 -6.18
C ALA A 247 3.36 20.76 -6.99
N ARG A 248 3.18 20.47 -8.29
CA ARG A 248 4.30 20.30 -9.23
C ARG A 248 4.68 21.68 -9.76
N GLY A 249 5.63 22.35 -9.09
CA GLY A 249 6.15 23.66 -9.50
C GLY A 249 6.29 23.73 -11.02
N ARG A 250 5.66 24.75 -11.62
CA ARG A 250 5.63 24.97 -13.06
C ARG A 250 7.06 24.82 -13.61
N PRO A 251 7.36 23.90 -14.54
CA PRO A 251 8.67 23.86 -15.15
C PRO A 251 8.91 25.21 -15.81
N VAL A 252 9.91 25.94 -15.32
CA VAL A 252 10.34 27.19 -15.90
C VAL A 252 10.84 26.84 -17.29
N LYS A 253 10.07 27.22 -18.32
CA LYS A 253 10.55 27.14 -19.71
C LYS A 253 11.77 28.05 -19.80
N PHE A 254 12.97 27.48 -19.79
CA PHE A 254 14.14 28.18 -20.29
C PHE A 254 13.88 28.45 -21.77
N LYS A 255 13.74 29.73 -22.13
CA LYS A 255 13.80 30.15 -23.53
C LYS A 255 15.23 29.94 -24.00
N GLU A 256 15.40 29.14 -25.05
CA GLU A 256 16.59 29.16 -25.91
C GLU A 256 16.80 30.54 -26.54
#